data_AF-A0A4R9WUY0-F1
#
_entry.id   AF-A0A4R9WUY0-F1
#
_cell.length_a   1.000
_cell.length_b   1.000
_cell.length_c   1.000
_cell.angle_alpha   90.00
_cell.angle_beta   90.00
_cell.angle_gamma   90.00
#
_symmetry.space_group_name_H-M   'P 1'
#
loop_
_entity.id
_entity.type
_entity.pdbx_description
1 polymer ?
#
loop_
_entity_poly.entity_id
_entity_poly.type
_entity_poly.pdbx_seq_one_letter_code
_entity_poly.pdbx_strand_id
1 'polypeptide(L)'
;VLRAAQELGYRMTPREASALPSFNTAQGERNLIVYLADEISTSPHPVVSIDGARDAAFANGRMLAVYSTHGNAEIEARVLDATLGNPNVLGVIYATVFTRRVTL
;
A
#
# COMPACT_ATOMS: atom_id res chain seq x y z
N VAL A 1 22.61 -13.63 17.65
CA VAL A 1 21.17 -13.43 17.97
C VAL A 1 20.37 -14.73 17.83
N LEU A 2 20.33 -15.38 16.67
CA LEU A 2 19.53 -16.62 16.46
C LEU A 2 19.90 -17.80 17.38
N ARG A 3 21.20 -18.02 17.66
CA ARG A 3 21.65 -19.04 18.63
C ARG A 3 21.14 -18.80 20.04
N ALA A 4 21.28 -17.56 20.53
CA ALA A 4 20.83 -17.19 21.88
C ALA A 4 19.30 -17.37 22.02
N ALA A 5 18.54 -17.09 20.97
CA ALA A 5 17.10 -17.33 20.95
C ALA A 5 16.75 -18.83 21.08
N GLN A 6 17.49 -19.71 20.40
CA GLN A 6 17.30 -21.17 20.52
C GLN A 6 17.66 -21.71 21.91
N GLU A 7 18.78 -21.25 22.48
CA GLU A 7 19.23 -21.66 23.82
C GLU A 7 18.22 -21.28 24.92
N LEU A 8 17.52 -20.14 24.76
CA LEU A 8 16.46 -19.69 25.66
C LEU A 8 15.11 -20.40 25.42
N GLY A 9 15.05 -21.36 24.49
CA GLY A 9 13.81 -22.06 24.16
C GLY A 9 12.77 -21.18 23.47
N TYR A 10 13.21 -20.07 22.84
CA TYR A 10 12.32 -19.18 22.11
C TYR A 10 11.75 -19.90 20.88
N ARG A 11 10.53 -20.42 21.01
CA ARG A 11 9.77 -20.97 19.89
C ARG A 11 9.11 -19.81 19.17
N MET A 12 9.42 -19.62 17.89
CA MET A 12 8.54 -18.85 17.03
C MET A 12 7.23 -19.62 16.97
N THR A 13 6.22 -19.16 17.69
CA THR A 13 4.86 -19.57 17.37
C THR A 13 4.65 -19.24 15.90
N PRO A 14 4.20 -20.20 15.06
CA PRO A 14 3.61 -19.84 13.79
C PRO A 14 2.64 -18.72 14.12
N ARG A 15 2.76 -17.59 13.42
CA ARG A 15 1.77 -16.54 13.55
C ARG A 15 0.47 -17.18 13.10
N GLU A 16 -0.29 -17.74 14.04
CA GLU A 16 -1.73 -17.84 13.88
C GLU A 16 -2.10 -16.45 13.44
N ALA A 17 -2.68 -16.35 12.24
CA ALA A 17 -3.18 -15.09 11.73
C ALA A 17 -4.07 -14.55 12.84
N SER A 18 -3.50 -13.64 13.65
CA SER A 18 -4.18 -13.08 14.80
C SER A 18 -5.48 -12.58 14.21
N ALA A 19 -6.58 -13.13 14.72
CA ALA A 19 -7.91 -12.64 14.46
C ALA A 19 -7.97 -11.21 15.00
N LEU A 20 -7.36 -10.28 14.26
CA LEU A 20 -7.83 -8.93 14.14
C LEU A 20 -9.33 -9.05 13.89
N PRO A 21 -10.17 -8.22 14.53
CA PRO A 21 -11.60 -8.25 14.31
C PRO A 21 -11.82 -8.31 12.81
N SER A 22 -12.42 -9.42 12.35
CA SER A 22 -12.75 -9.57 10.94
C SER A 22 -13.71 -8.44 10.63
N PHE A 23 -13.20 -7.38 10.01
CA PHE A 23 -14.00 -6.38 9.32
C PHE A 23 -14.69 -7.11 8.20
N ASN A 24 -15.79 -7.80 8.54
CA ASN A 24 -16.71 -8.53 7.67
C ASN A 24 -16.16 -8.70 6.25
N THR A 25 -15.06 -9.46 6.09
CA THR A 25 -14.49 -9.71 4.78
C THR A 25 -15.35 -10.78 4.19
N ALA A 26 -16.51 -10.35 3.69
CA ALA A 26 -17.27 -11.08 2.71
C ALA A 26 -16.24 -11.59 1.70
N GLN A 27 -16.21 -12.91 1.61
CA GLN A 27 -15.42 -13.73 0.70
C GLN A 27 -15.43 -13.07 -0.69
N GLY A 28 -14.35 -12.38 -1.08
CA GLY A 28 -14.18 -11.77 -2.41
C GLY A 28 -14.13 -10.24 -2.50
N GLU A 29 -14.27 -9.47 -1.42
CA GLU A 29 -14.17 -8.01 -1.53
C GLU A 29 -12.73 -7.47 -1.50
N ARG A 30 -12.29 -6.94 -2.65
CA ARG A 30 -11.04 -6.19 -2.82
C ARG A 30 -10.97 -5.05 -1.79
N ASN A 31 -9.96 -5.03 -0.93
CA ASN A 31 -9.88 -4.11 0.21
C ASN A 31 -8.66 -3.17 0.21
N LEU A 32 -7.83 -3.20 -0.84
CA LEU A 32 -6.61 -2.41 -0.94
C LEU A 32 -6.74 -1.35 -2.03
N ILE A 33 -6.53 -0.09 -1.70
CA ILE A 33 -6.35 1.00 -2.64
C ILE A 33 -4.87 1.33 -2.71
N VAL A 34 -4.33 1.42 -3.92
CA VAL A 34 -2.92 1.77 -4.15
C VAL A 34 -2.87 3.25 -4.53
N TYR A 35 -2.11 4.04 -3.80
CA TYR A 35 -1.83 5.44 -4.13
C TYR A 35 -0.38 5.50 -4.64
N LEU A 36 -0.21 5.75 -5.93
CA LEU A 36 1.09 5.92 -6.55
C LEU A 36 1.31 7.41 -6.79
N ALA A 37 2.33 7.98 -6.15
CA ALA A 37 2.76 9.36 -6.29
C ALA A 37 4.14 9.43 -6.94
N ASP A 38 4.32 10.39 -7.85
CA ASP A 38 5.65 10.74 -8.35
C ASP A 38 6.49 11.46 -7.29
N GLU A 39 5.91 12.38 -6.51
CA GLU A 39 6.64 13.13 -5.49
C GLU A 39 5.73 13.46 -4.30
N ILE A 40 6.29 13.40 -3.08
CA ILE A 40 5.56 13.67 -1.83
C ILE A 40 6.27 14.73 -0.98
N SER A 41 7.59 14.83 -1.10
CA SER A 41 8.45 15.52 -0.14
C SER A 41 8.66 17.01 -0.43
N THR A 42 8.26 17.49 -1.62
CA THR A 42 8.55 18.85 -2.08
C THR A 42 7.55 19.90 -1.62
N SER A 43 6.34 19.50 -1.23
CA SER A 43 5.29 20.40 -0.76
C SER A 43 4.29 19.66 0.13
N PRO A 44 3.47 20.35 0.93
CA PRO A 44 2.44 19.69 1.74
C PRO A 44 1.26 19.14 0.91
N HIS A 45 1.12 19.53 -0.37
CA HIS A 45 -0.08 19.22 -1.17
C HIS A 45 -0.34 17.72 -1.37
N PRO A 46 0.66 16.87 -1.68
CA PRO A 46 0.45 15.43 -1.83
C PRO A 46 0.03 14.77 -0.52
N VAL A 47 0.60 15.20 0.61
CA VAL A 47 0.30 14.65 1.94
C VAL A 47 -1.17 14.89 2.30
N VAL A 48 -1.70 16.10 2.04
CA VAL A 48 -3.12 16.40 2.29
C VAL A 48 -4.05 15.52 1.43
N SER A 49 -3.66 15.25 0.19
CA SER A 49 -4.41 14.34 -0.70
C SER A 49 -4.38 12.89 -0.20
N ILE A 50 -3.23 12.45 0.32
CA ILE A 50 -3.05 11.13 0.92
C ILE A 50 -3.89 10.99 2.19
N ASP A 51 -3.94 11.99 3.06
CA ASP A 51 -4.78 11.99 4.26
C ASP A 51 -6.26 11.84 3.90
N GLY A 52 -6.74 12.61 2.92
CA GLY A 52 -8.12 12.47 2.43
C GLY A 52 -8.42 11.09 1.85
N ALA A 53 -7.49 10.53 1.06
CA ALA A 53 -7.62 9.18 0.52
C ALA A 53 -7.61 8.10 1.61
N ARG A 54 -6.77 8.26 2.65
CA ARG A 54 -6.68 7.34 3.79
C ARG A 54 -7.98 7.35 4.59
N ASP A 55 -8.48 8.54 4.91
CA ASP A 55 -9.69 8.69 5.72
C ASP A 55 -10.91 8.13 4.97
N ALA A 56 -11.01 8.39 3.66
CA ALA A 56 -12.05 7.81 2.81
C ALA A 56 -11.94 6.28 2.68
N ALA A 57 -10.72 5.75 2.52
CA ALA A 57 -10.50 4.30 2.48
C ALA A 57 -10.94 3.64 3.80
N PHE A 58 -10.51 4.20 4.93
CA PHE A 58 -10.82 3.67 6.25
C PHE A 58 -12.33 3.71 6.56
N ALA A 59 -13.00 4.81 6.21
CA ALA A 59 -14.45 4.94 6.36
C ALA A 59 -15.24 3.87 5.58
N ASN A 60 -14.62 3.27 4.54
CA ASN A 60 -15.20 2.22 3.71
C ASN A 60 -14.62 0.82 4.01
N GLY A 61 -13.92 0.62 5.13
CA GLY A 61 -13.31 -0.67 5.48
C GLY A 61 -12.19 -1.10 4.53
N ARG A 62 -11.54 -0.15 3.87
CA ARG A 62 -10.43 -0.37 2.93
C ARG A 62 -9.11 0.12 3.52
N MET A 63 -8.01 -0.40 3.02
CA MET A 63 -6.65 0.05 3.33
C MET A 63 -6.07 0.88 2.18
N LEU A 64 -5.21 1.83 2.50
CA LEU A 64 -4.43 2.60 1.53
C LEU A 64 -2.96 2.19 1.62
N ALA A 65 -2.34 1.83 0.50
CA ALA A 65 -0.88 1.68 0.39
C ALA A 65 -0.32 2.78 -0.50
N VAL A 66 0.63 3.55 0.01
CA VAL A 66 1.24 4.69 -0.70
C VAL A 66 2.63 4.31 -1.20
N TYR A 67 2.90 4.60 -2.48
CA TYR A 67 4.19 4.41 -3.13
C TYR A 67 4.66 5.75 -3.69
N SER A 68 5.85 6.19 -3.31
CA SER A 68 6.55 7.33 -3.92
C SER A 68 7.57 6.82 -4.92
N THR A 69 7.51 7.27 -6.17
CA THR A 69 8.38 6.79 -7.24
C THR A 69 9.47 7.78 -7.65
N HIS A 70 9.46 9.00 -7.10
CA HIS A 70 10.31 10.11 -7.55
C HIS A 70 10.21 10.35 -9.07
N GLY A 71 9.05 10.08 -9.67
CA GLY A 71 8.80 10.17 -11.11
C GLY A 71 9.60 9.18 -11.97
N ASN A 72 10.23 8.18 -11.36
CA ASN A 72 11.01 7.18 -12.08
C ASN A 72 10.08 6.14 -12.73
N ALA A 73 10.03 6.14 -14.07
CA ALA A 73 9.16 5.26 -14.84
C ALA A 73 9.40 3.75 -14.59
N GLU A 74 10.62 3.33 -14.28
CA GLU A 74 10.92 1.94 -13.96
C GLU A 74 10.35 1.54 -12.60
N ILE A 75 10.48 2.42 -11.60
CA ILE A 75 9.88 2.22 -10.28
C ILE A 75 8.35 2.19 -10.39
N GLU A 76 7.76 3.10 -11.16
CA GLU A 76 6.32 3.13 -11.43
C GLU A 76 5.83 1.82 -12.05
N ALA A 77 6.50 1.34 -13.11
CA ALA A 77 6.14 0.08 -13.75
C ALA A 77 6.20 -1.10 -12.76
N ARG A 78 7.27 -1.19 -11.96
CA ARG A 78 7.43 -2.26 -10.97
C ARG A 78 6.38 -2.23 -9.87
N VAL A 79 5.99 -1.03 -9.40
CA VAL A 79 4.92 -0.88 -8.42
C VAL A 79 3.58 -1.29 -9.03
N LEU A 80 3.28 -0.86 -10.26
CA LEU A 80 2.06 -1.24 -10.95
C LEU A 80 2.00 -2.75 -11.19
N ASP A 81 3.06 -3.38 -11.69
CA ASP A 81 3.11 -4.82 -11.90
C ASP A 81 2.89 -5.60 -10.60
N ALA A 82 3.58 -5.19 -9.51
CA ALA A 82 3.47 -5.84 -8.22
C ALA A 82 2.08 -5.68 -7.58
N THR A 83 1.43 -4.54 -7.81
CA THR A 83 0.14 -4.24 -7.19
C THR A 83 -1.05 -4.72 -8.02
N LEU A 84 -1.01 -4.60 -9.34
CA LEU A 84 -2.08 -5.08 -10.23
C LEU A 84 -2.21 -6.61 -10.22
N GLY A 85 -1.13 -7.33 -9.92
CA GLY A 85 -1.16 -8.78 -9.69
C GLY A 85 -1.80 -9.20 -8.35
N ASN A 86 -2.06 -8.26 -7.43
CA ASN A 86 -2.62 -8.56 -6.13
C ASN A 86 -4.16 -8.62 -6.18
N PRO A 87 -4.79 -9.77 -5.89
CA PRO A 87 -6.24 -9.93 -5.98
C PRO A 87 -7.03 -9.07 -4.98
N ASN A 88 -6.38 -8.50 -3.97
CA ASN A 88 -7.01 -7.60 -3.00
C ASN A 88 -7.08 -6.14 -3.47
N VAL A 89 -6.41 -5.78 -4.58
CA VAL A 89 -6.39 -4.39 -5.07
C VAL A 89 -7.74 -4.01 -5.69
N LEU A 90 -8.44 -3.10 -5.02
CA LEU A 90 -9.70 -2.51 -5.44
C LEU A 90 -9.50 -1.53 -6.60
N GLY A 91 -8.42 -0.75 -6.55
CA GLY A 91 -8.09 0.24 -7.56
C GLY A 91 -6.79 0.98 -7.27
N VAL A 92 -6.38 1.81 -8.22
CA VAL A 92 -5.16 2.61 -8.16
C VAL A 92 -5.51 4.09 -8.32
N ILE A 93 -5.01 4.92 -7.41
CA ILE A 93 -4.95 6.37 -7.53
C ILE A 93 -3.56 6.70 -8.06
N TYR A 94 -3.50 7.21 -9.29
CA TYR A 94 -2.26 7.62 -9.94
C TYR A 94 -2.14 9.14 -9.86
N ALA A 95 -1.25 9.63 -9.01
CA ALA A 95 -1.09 11.05 -8.70
C ALA A 95 0.27 11.55 -9.20
N THR A 96 0.26 12.62 -9.99
CA THR A 96 1.47 13.28 -10.47
C THR A 96 1.46 14.76 -10.12
N VAL A 97 2.47 15.22 -9.39
CA VAL A 97 2.71 16.64 -9.12
C VAL A 97 3.43 17.29 -10.29
N PHE A 98 4.28 16.54 -11.00
CA PHE A 98 4.98 17.05 -12.16
C PHE A 98 4.21 16.79 -13.45
N THR A 99 4.12 17.81 -14.29
CA THR A 99 3.61 17.62 -15.65
C THR A 99 4.63 16.84 -16.46
N ARG A 100 4.16 15.79 -17.15
CA ARG A 100 4.99 15.03 -18.09
C ARG A 100 4.32 14.95 -19.45
N ARG A 101 5.14 14.87 -20.50
CA ARG A 101 4.66 14.63 -21.87
C ARG A 101 4.26 13.17 -22.01
N VAL A 102 3.04 12.92 -22.45
CA VAL A 102 2.51 11.58 -22.73
C VAL A 102 2.56 11.33 -24.24
N THR A 103 3.00 10.14 -24.64
CA THR A 103 2.93 9.63 -26.02
C THR A 103 1.94 8.48 -26.07
N LEU A 104 1.04 8.49 -27.05
CA LEU A 104 0.08 7.40 -27.32
C LEU A 104 0.65 6.40 -28.31
#